data_AF-A0A841NBU8-F1
#
_entry.id   AF-A0A841NBU8-F1
#
_cell.length_a   1.000
_cell.length_b   1.000
_cell.length_c   1.000
_cell.angle_alpha   90.00
_cell.angle_beta   90.00
_cell.angle_gamma   90.00
#
_symmetry.space_group_name_H-M   'P 1'
#
loop_
_entity.id
_entity.type
_entity.pdbx_description
1 polymer ?
#
loop_
_entity_poly.entity_id
_entity_poly.type
_entity_poly.pdbx_seq_one_letter_code
_entity_poly.pdbx_strand_id
1 'polypeptide(L)'
;MKKLYLVLSLMTAIPAFAQTTIYSENFGNPSATTVVSSYTGYENASPITYTGTADVRTSTPSTGYTGASGNGCVFIGAIAPDRSIIISGINTLNYTNIALSFGQWKSLDAASNQMTVEVSGDGSAWTQLTYSRPSGSGTSIWTLINTSGSIPSVSNLRIKFTNVVGNAGYRVDDVKLTGTLNSLSVSDSGKKTAFTIFPTQVKDGIIHISSDKNAFKNIKIYDQSSKLMINTKTQDNVNVSDLSKGIYIIQVEENGKTETQKFMIN
;
A
#
# COMPACT_ATOMS: atom_id res chain seq x y z
N MET A 1 20.66 31.05 -47.29
CA MET A 1 20.78 29.80 -46.51
C MET A 1 20.31 30.06 -45.09
N LYS A 2 19.03 29.82 -44.77
CA LYS A 2 18.49 30.01 -43.41
C LYS A 2 18.74 28.72 -42.61
N LYS A 3 19.58 28.79 -41.59
CA LYS A 3 19.86 27.66 -40.69
C LYS A 3 18.70 27.51 -39.70
N LEU A 4 18.02 26.37 -39.76
CA LEU A 4 16.97 25.99 -38.83
C LEU A 4 17.63 25.30 -37.63
N TYR A 5 17.60 25.94 -36.45
CA TYR A 5 18.08 25.34 -35.21
C TYR A 5 16.95 24.52 -34.59
N LEU A 6 17.11 23.20 -34.57
CA LEU A 6 16.22 22.27 -33.88
C LEU A 6 16.63 22.21 -32.40
N VAL A 7 15.86 22.85 -31.53
CA VAL A 7 16.04 22.73 -30.07
C VAL A 7 15.35 21.44 -29.64
N LEU A 8 16.14 20.42 -29.31
CA LEU A 8 15.65 19.16 -28.75
C LEU A 8 15.37 19.37 -27.25
N SER A 9 14.10 19.56 -26.90
CA SER A 9 13.63 19.58 -25.52
C SER A 9 13.71 18.15 -24.95
N LEU A 10 14.62 17.94 -24.00
CA LEU A 10 14.71 16.69 -23.24
C LEU A 10 13.61 16.71 -22.16
N MET A 11 12.43 16.14 -22.45
CA MET A 11 11.40 15.91 -21.44
C MET A 11 11.90 14.88 -20.43
N THR A 12 12.33 15.35 -19.26
CA THR A 12 12.55 14.48 -18.11
C THR A 12 11.19 14.00 -17.60
N ALA A 13 10.85 12.75 -17.89
CA ALA A 13 9.69 12.10 -17.30
C ALA A 13 9.95 11.90 -15.80
N ILE A 14 9.45 12.81 -14.97
CA ILE A 14 9.38 12.60 -13.53
C ILE A 14 8.35 11.49 -13.32
N PRO A 15 8.69 10.35 -12.69
CA PRO A 15 7.70 9.34 -12.36
C PRO A 15 6.72 9.93 -11.35
N ALA A 16 5.54 10.35 -11.82
CA ALA A 16 4.42 10.66 -10.96
C ALA A 16 3.79 9.32 -10.54
N PHE A 17 3.92 8.96 -9.26
CA PHE A 17 3.22 7.79 -8.74
C PHE A 17 1.72 8.10 -8.70
N ALA A 18 0.95 7.34 -9.48
CA ALA A 18 -0.50 7.50 -9.53
C ALA A 18 -1.13 7.16 -8.18
N GLN A 19 -2.01 8.04 -7.69
CA GLN A 19 -2.87 7.75 -6.55
C GLN A 19 -3.78 6.56 -6.90
N THR A 20 -3.78 5.56 -6.02
CA THR A 20 -4.54 4.30 -6.19
C THR A 20 -5.66 4.24 -5.15
N THR A 21 -6.79 3.61 -5.50
CA THR A 21 -7.84 3.29 -4.54
C THR A 21 -7.44 2.04 -3.77
N ILE A 22 -7.31 2.15 -2.45
CA ILE A 22 -6.96 1.04 -1.56
C ILE A 22 -8.23 0.28 -1.14
N TYR A 23 -9.32 1.02 -0.92
CA TYR A 23 -10.59 0.49 -0.44
C TYR A 23 -11.74 1.41 -0.86
N SER A 24 -12.90 0.83 -1.19
CA SER A 24 -14.16 1.53 -1.45
C SER A 24 -15.33 0.75 -0.85
N GLU A 25 -16.34 1.45 -0.32
CA GLU A 25 -17.60 0.87 0.15
C GLU A 25 -18.77 1.82 -0.07
N ASN A 26 -19.77 1.33 -0.80
CA ASN A 26 -21.03 2.04 -1.10
C ASN A 26 -22.26 1.52 -0.33
N PHE A 27 -22.08 0.57 0.59
CA PHE A 27 -23.13 -0.04 1.40
C PHE A 27 -24.29 -0.71 0.64
N GLY A 28 -24.18 -0.87 -0.68
CA GLY A 28 -25.11 -1.61 -1.52
C GLY A 28 -26.54 -1.07 -1.51
N ASN A 29 -27.51 -1.97 -1.53
CA ASN A 29 -28.94 -1.64 -1.56
C ASN A 29 -29.71 -2.50 -0.55
N PRO A 30 -29.73 -2.12 0.74
CA PRO A 30 -30.40 -2.89 1.78
C PRO A 30 -31.92 -2.93 1.57
N SER A 31 -32.53 -4.11 1.64
CA SER A 31 -33.98 -4.28 1.48
C SER A 31 -34.81 -3.76 2.68
N ALA A 32 -34.15 -3.56 3.82
CA ALA A 32 -34.74 -3.02 5.04
C ALA A 32 -33.64 -2.36 5.90
N THR A 33 -34.05 -1.53 6.85
CA THR A 33 -33.15 -1.03 7.90
C THR A 33 -32.56 -2.20 8.67
N THR A 34 -31.24 -2.40 8.57
CA THR A 34 -30.54 -3.57 9.12
C THR A 34 -29.36 -3.10 9.95
N VAL A 35 -29.23 -3.57 11.20
CA VAL A 35 -28.07 -3.24 12.04
C VAL A 35 -26.78 -3.69 11.36
N VAL A 36 -25.72 -2.88 11.43
CA VAL A 36 -24.42 -3.10 10.78
C VAL A 36 -23.91 -4.53 10.98
N SER A 37 -23.93 -5.03 12.20
CA SER A 37 -23.45 -6.38 12.54
C SER A 37 -24.24 -7.54 11.90
N SER A 38 -25.42 -7.27 11.34
CA SER A 38 -26.29 -8.27 10.70
C SER A 38 -26.47 -8.04 9.21
N TYR A 39 -25.98 -6.93 8.68
CA TYR A 39 -26.06 -6.63 7.25
C TYR A 39 -25.03 -7.46 6.48
N THR A 40 -25.42 -7.97 5.31
CA THR A 40 -24.57 -8.84 4.48
C THR A 40 -24.36 -8.30 3.06
N GLY A 41 -24.95 -7.15 2.73
CA GLY A 41 -24.89 -6.54 1.39
C GLY A 41 -23.74 -5.55 1.22
N TYR A 42 -22.66 -5.69 1.99
CA TYR A 42 -21.45 -4.88 1.84
C TYR A 42 -20.74 -5.18 0.52
N GLU A 43 -20.08 -4.16 -0.04
CA GLU A 43 -19.28 -4.30 -1.27
C GLU A 43 -18.09 -5.24 -1.06
N ASN A 44 -17.51 -5.24 0.14
CA ASN A 44 -16.34 -6.03 0.47
C ASN A 44 -16.68 -7.21 1.38
N ALA A 45 -16.14 -8.39 1.03
CA ALA A 45 -16.20 -9.59 1.85
C ALA A 45 -14.95 -9.73 2.74
N SER A 46 -14.83 -10.87 3.42
CA SER A 46 -13.62 -11.26 4.15
C SER A 46 -12.35 -11.02 3.31
N PRO A 47 -11.30 -10.38 3.84
CA PRO A 47 -11.02 -10.14 5.27
C PRO A 47 -11.66 -8.89 5.87
N ILE A 48 -12.43 -8.11 5.11
CA ILE A 48 -13.09 -6.91 5.63
C ILE A 48 -14.26 -7.31 6.53
N THR A 49 -14.38 -6.63 7.67
CA THR A 49 -15.49 -6.84 8.62
C THR A 49 -16.08 -5.51 9.06
N TYR A 50 -17.39 -5.53 9.32
CA TYR A 50 -18.17 -4.38 9.73
C TYR A 50 -18.84 -4.69 11.06
N THR A 51 -18.59 -3.85 12.06
CA THR A 51 -19.17 -3.99 13.40
C THR A 51 -19.66 -2.64 13.91
N GLY A 52 -20.52 -2.64 14.92
CA GLY A 52 -21.00 -1.41 15.53
C GLY A 52 -22.51 -1.43 15.76
N THR A 53 -23.01 -0.32 16.30
CA THR A 53 -24.39 -0.14 16.76
C THR A 53 -25.25 0.64 15.77
N ALA A 54 -24.65 1.20 14.71
CA ALA A 54 -25.37 1.86 13.62
C ALA A 54 -26.14 0.84 12.75
N ASP A 55 -26.88 1.35 11.77
CA ASP A 55 -27.64 0.51 10.85
C ASP A 55 -27.50 1.01 9.40
N VAL A 56 -27.65 0.09 8.46
CA VAL A 56 -27.62 0.33 7.02
C VAL A 56 -29.05 0.39 6.50
N ARG A 57 -29.37 1.41 5.68
CA ARG A 57 -30.73 1.65 5.17
C ARG A 57 -30.72 2.46 3.87
N THR A 58 -31.85 2.50 3.17
CA THR A 58 -32.03 3.24 1.91
C THR A 58 -32.69 4.62 2.07
N SER A 59 -33.07 5.01 3.29
CA SER A 59 -33.65 6.34 3.52
C SER A 59 -32.59 7.43 3.31
N THR A 60 -32.90 8.46 2.52
CA THR A 60 -31.97 9.57 2.22
C THR A 60 -30.70 9.11 1.51
N PRO A 61 -30.80 8.49 0.31
CA PRO A 61 -29.64 8.02 -0.44
C PRO A 61 -28.66 9.16 -0.77
N SER A 62 -27.38 8.83 -0.89
CA SER A 62 -26.33 9.82 -1.22
C SER A 62 -26.56 10.46 -2.59
N THR A 63 -26.38 11.79 -2.66
CA THR A 63 -26.55 12.60 -3.87
C THR A 63 -25.71 13.89 -3.78
N GLY A 64 -25.60 14.63 -4.88
CA GLY A 64 -25.11 16.02 -4.85
C GLY A 64 -23.59 16.22 -4.77
N TYR A 65 -22.79 15.15 -4.78
CA TYR A 65 -21.33 15.22 -4.93
C TYR A 65 -20.83 14.21 -5.97
N THR A 66 -19.65 14.47 -6.54
CA THR A 66 -18.99 13.57 -7.49
C THR A 66 -18.66 12.24 -6.82
N GLY A 67 -19.16 11.14 -7.39
CA GLY A 67 -18.94 9.79 -6.85
C GLY A 67 -20.01 9.32 -5.87
N ALA A 68 -21.12 10.05 -5.71
CA ALA A 68 -22.27 9.59 -4.93
C ALA A 68 -22.88 8.31 -5.56
N SER A 69 -22.92 7.20 -4.82
CA SER A 69 -23.44 5.92 -5.31
C SER A 69 -24.97 5.77 -5.19
N GLY A 70 -25.58 6.45 -4.23
CA GLY A 70 -26.99 6.33 -3.90
C GLY A 70 -27.36 5.01 -3.22
N ASN A 71 -28.66 4.69 -3.17
CA ASN A 71 -29.20 3.51 -2.50
C ASN A 71 -28.92 3.45 -0.99
N GLY A 72 -28.05 2.53 -0.55
CA GLY A 72 -27.76 2.25 0.86
C GLY A 72 -26.82 3.27 1.48
N CYS A 73 -27.05 3.60 2.74
CA CYS A 73 -26.13 4.38 3.56
C CYS A 73 -26.18 3.91 5.01
N VAL A 74 -25.14 4.22 5.77
CA VAL A 74 -25.13 3.99 7.22
C VAL A 74 -25.78 5.18 7.91
N PHE A 75 -26.80 4.93 8.72
CA PHE A 75 -27.36 5.93 9.62
C PHE A 75 -26.69 5.87 10.99
N ILE A 76 -26.01 6.94 11.36
CA ILE A 76 -25.31 7.11 12.65
C ILE A 76 -26.08 8.15 13.46
N GLY A 77 -27.25 7.74 13.95
CA GLY A 77 -28.15 8.61 14.72
C GLY A 77 -27.60 9.03 16.09
N ALA A 78 -28.18 10.09 16.66
CA ALA A 78 -27.79 10.60 17.99
C ALA A 78 -28.75 10.14 19.11
N ILE A 79 -29.16 8.88 19.03
CA ILE A 79 -30.06 8.23 19.99
C ILE A 79 -29.26 7.24 20.84
N ALA A 80 -29.71 6.93 22.06
CA ALA A 80 -29.03 5.94 22.89
C ALA A 80 -29.15 4.51 22.30
N PRO A 81 -28.10 3.67 22.40
CA PRO A 81 -26.72 4.04 22.76
C PRO A 81 -26.04 4.79 21.60
N ASP A 82 -24.90 5.43 21.87
CA ASP A 82 -24.03 6.02 20.85
C ASP A 82 -23.91 5.09 19.64
N ARG A 83 -24.02 5.68 18.44
CA ARG A 83 -24.05 4.93 17.19
C ARG A 83 -22.67 4.92 16.57
N SER A 84 -22.23 3.75 16.16
CA SER A 84 -20.94 3.59 15.51
C SER A 84 -20.94 2.54 14.41
N ILE A 85 -19.99 2.68 13.50
CA ILE A 85 -19.56 1.61 12.59
C ILE A 85 -18.04 1.57 12.59
N ILE A 86 -17.49 0.36 12.68
CA ILE A 86 -16.07 0.06 12.55
C ILE A 86 -15.89 -0.84 11.34
N ILE A 87 -15.13 -0.36 10.36
CA ILE A 87 -14.65 -1.11 9.20
C ILE A 87 -13.25 -1.60 9.53
N SER A 88 -13.02 -2.91 9.55
CA SER A 88 -11.73 -3.52 9.89
C SER A 88 -11.21 -4.40 8.77
N GLY A 89 -9.90 -4.69 8.76
CA GLY A 89 -9.27 -5.61 7.81
C GLY A 89 -8.66 -4.94 6.59
N ILE A 90 -8.66 -3.60 6.51
CA ILE A 90 -8.13 -2.88 5.35
C ILE A 90 -6.61 -2.95 5.38
N ASN A 91 -6.00 -3.61 4.39
CA ASN A 91 -4.54 -3.68 4.29
C ASN A 91 -3.99 -2.41 3.61
N THR A 92 -3.30 -1.59 4.38
CA THR A 92 -2.64 -0.36 3.91
C THR A 92 -1.12 -0.48 3.88
N LEU A 93 -0.56 -1.68 4.00
CA LEU A 93 0.88 -1.90 3.87
C LEU A 93 1.39 -1.40 2.52
N ASN A 94 2.57 -0.81 2.54
CA ASN A 94 3.26 -0.25 1.37
C ASN A 94 2.55 0.94 0.72
N TYR A 95 1.49 1.49 1.31
CA TYR A 95 0.92 2.75 0.87
C TYR A 95 1.45 3.91 1.71
N THR A 96 1.78 5.01 1.04
CA THR A 96 2.04 6.32 1.65
C THR A 96 0.98 7.30 1.17
N ASN A 97 0.95 8.51 1.76
CA ASN A 97 -0.05 9.54 1.43
C ASN A 97 -1.49 9.01 1.47
N ILE A 98 -1.78 8.17 2.48
CA ILE A 98 -3.10 7.54 2.62
C ILE A 98 -4.11 8.62 3.02
N ALA A 99 -5.20 8.74 2.27
CA ALA A 99 -6.26 9.71 2.49
C ALA A 99 -7.63 9.00 2.53
N LEU A 100 -8.48 9.42 3.46
CA LEU A 100 -9.86 8.95 3.62
C LEU A 100 -10.83 10.05 3.17
N SER A 101 -11.76 9.67 2.30
CA SER A 101 -12.94 10.46 1.93
C SER A 101 -14.22 9.66 2.13
N PHE A 102 -15.34 10.33 2.36
CA PHE A 102 -16.66 9.70 2.43
C PHE A 102 -17.76 10.73 2.16
N GLY A 103 -18.91 10.27 1.65
CA GLY A 103 -20.13 11.03 1.64
C GLY A 103 -20.69 11.18 3.06
N GLN A 104 -21.10 12.39 3.42
CA GLN A 104 -21.77 12.64 4.69
C GLN A 104 -23.02 13.49 4.53
N TRP A 105 -24.10 13.09 5.18
CA TRP A 105 -25.28 13.93 5.39
C TRP A 105 -25.48 14.20 6.88
N LYS A 106 -26.13 15.32 7.21
CA LYS A 106 -26.52 15.68 8.58
C LYS A 106 -27.99 16.10 8.64
N SER A 107 -28.61 15.93 9.80
CA SER A 107 -30.04 16.20 9.99
C SER A 107 -30.41 17.63 10.40
N LEU A 108 -29.44 18.47 10.76
CA LEU A 108 -29.70 19.83 11.26
C LEU A 108 -28.76 20.86 10.65
N ASP A 109 -29.29 22.01 10.23
CA ASP A 109 -28.52 23.06 9.58
C ASP A 109 -27.43 23.65 10.50
N ALA A 110 -27.68 23.72 11.81
CA ALA A 110 -26.69 24.20 12.77
C ALA A 110 -25.55 23.19 13.05
N ALA A 111 -25.72 21.91 12.74
CA ALA A 111 -24.73 20.90 13.08
C ALA A 111 -23.47 20.96 12.20
N SER A 112 -22.33 20.60 12.78
CA SER A 112 -21.02 20.68 12.11
C SER A 112 -20.21 19.41 12.34
N ASN A 113 -19.02 19.52 12.90
CA ASN A 113 -18.01 18.49 13.01
C ASN A 113 -18.13 17.68 14.31
N GLN A 114 -19.34 17.18 14.60
CA GLN A 114 -19.65 16.52 15.87
C GLN A 114 -19.50 15.00 15.83
N MET A 115 -19.70 14.37 14.67
CA MET A 115 -19.44 12.93 14.48
C MET A 115 -17.93 12.72 14.43
N THR A 116 -17.38 11.79 15.20
CA THR A 116 -15.93 11.51 15.19
C THR A 116 -15.59 10.52 14.08
N VAL A 117 -14.39 10.68 13.51
CA VAL A 117 -13.77 9.75 12.58
C VAL A 117 -12.41 9.39 13.14
N GLU A 118 -12.17 8.11 13.38
CA GLU A 118 -10.94 7.63 14.01
C GLU A 118 -10.36 6.46 13.23
N VAL A 119 -9.04 6.33 13.25
CA VAL A 119 -8.32 5.19 12.66
C VAL A 119 -7.46 4.47 13.68
N SER A 120 -7.25 3.17 13.48
CA SER A 120 -6.40 2.37 14.36
C SER A 120 -5.76 1.21 13.60
N GLY A 121 -4.49 0.90 13.91
CA GLY A 121 -3.82 -0.30 13.41
C GLY A 121 -3.93 -1.52 14.33
N ASP A 122 -4.14 -1.30 15.63
CA ASP A 122 -4.16 -2.34 16.67
C ASP A 122 -5.56 -2.61 17.25
N GLY A 123 -6.53 -1.74 16.98
CA GLY A 123 -7.89 -1.80 17.52
C GLY A 123 -8.04 -1.26 18.95
N SER A 124 -6.97 -0.75 19.56
CA SER A 124 -6.94 -0.25 20.93
C SER A 124 -6.56 1.23 21.00
N ALA A 125 -5.50 1.63 20.30
CA ALA A 125 -5.10 3.03 20.17
C ALA A 125 -5.79 3.65 18.95
N TRP A 126 -6.61 4.68 19.19
CA TRP A 126 -7.38 5.36 18.16
C TRP A 126 -6.84 6.77 17.92
N THR A 127 -6.53 7.06 16.65
CA THR A 127 -6.12 8.39 16.19
C THR A 127 -7.31 9.05 15.52
N GLN A 128 -7.79 10.16 16.08
CA GLN A 128 -8.88 10.93 15.48
C GLN A 128 -8.39 11.70 14.24
N LEU A 129 -9.12 11.57 13.14
CA LEU A 129 -8.97 12.38 11.95
C LEU A 129 -9.87 13.62 12.06
N THR A 130 -9.41 14.73 11.48
CA THR A 130 -10.20 15.97 11.40
C THR A 130 -10.87 16.07 10.04
N TYR A 131 -11.95 16.83 9.98
CA TYR A 131 -12.61 17.20 8.75
C TYR A 131 -13.28 18.55 8.92
N SER A 132 -13.83 19.14 7.86
CA SER A 132 -14.62 20.38 7.90
C SER A 132 -15.89 20.20 7.08
N ARG A 133 -16.97 20.89 7.48
CA ARG A 133 -18.21 20.93 6.70
C ARG A 133 -18.99 22.24 6.93
N PRO A 134 -19.76 22.72 5.95
CA PRO A 134 -20.57 23.94 6.09
C PRO A 134 -21.67 23.82 7.16
N SER A 135 -21.95 24.91 7.89
CA SER A 135 -23.09 25.02 8.81
C SER A 135 -23.93 26.27 8.50
N GLY A 136 -25.19 26.29 8.93
CA GLY A 136 -26.16 27.32 8.60
C GLY A 136 -27.28 26.84 7.66
N SER A 137 -28.18 27.75 7.31
CA SER A 137 -29.39 27.47 6.52
C SER A 137 -29.05 26.74 5.21
N GLY A 138 -29.76 25.64 4.92
CA GLY A 138 -29.62 24.89 3.67
C GLY A 138 -28.38 24.00 3.58
N THR A 139 -27.74 23.68 4.72
CA THR A 139 -26.52 22.86 4.75
C THR A 139 -26.76 21.42 5.22
N SER A 140 -28.02 21.05 5.50
CA SER A 140 -28.48 19.68 5.78
C SER A 140 -28.59 18.84 4.50
N ILE A 141 -27.47 18.76 3.79
CA ILE A 141 -27.31 18.07 2.51
C ILE A 141 -26.16 17.07 2.57
N TRP A 142 -26.11 16.20 1.57
CA TRP A 142 -24.96 15.33 1.33
C TRP A 142 -23.76 16.16 0.84
N THR A 143 -22.57 15.82 1.31
CA THR A 143 -21.32 16.47 0.89
C THR A 143 -20.19 15.46 0.96
N LEU A 144 -19.28 15.51 -0.02
CA LEU A 144 -18.05 14.73 0.03
C LEU A 144 -17.10 15.35 1.07
N ILE A 145 -16.78 14.56 2.09
CA ILE A 145 -15.85 14.92 3.15
C ILE A 145 -14.47 14.36 2.80
N ASN A 146 -13.45 15.22 2.89
CA ASN A 146 -12.05 14.81 2.90
C ASN A 146 -11.51 14.99 4.31
N THR A 147 -10.91 13.94 4.85
CA THR A 147 -10.29 14.00 6.17
C THR A 147 -8.87 14.54 6.10
N SER A 148 -8.38 15.04 7.24
CA SER A 148 -6.99 15.43 7.46
C SER A 148 -6.46 14.73 8.70
N GLY A 149 -5.16 14.43 8.70
CA GLY A 149 -4.50 13.66 9.75
C GLY A 149 -3.68 12.51 9.16
N SER A 150 -2.97 11.80 10.03
CA SER A 150 -2.11 10.69 9.62
C SER A 150 -2.86 9.36 9.70
N ILE A 151 -2.93 8.66 8.57
CA ILE A 151 -3.43 7.28 8.51
C ILE A 151 -2.22 6.33 8.38
N PRO A 152 -2.06 5.35 9.30
CA PRO A 152 -0.88 4.49 9.31
C PRO A 152 -0.91 3.43 8.18
N SER A 153 0.28 3.05 7.71
CA SER A 153 0.48 1.90 6.81
C SER A 153 0.61 0.62 7.64
N VAL A 154 -0.46 -0.18 7.67
CA VAL A 154 -0.60 -1.37 8.53
C VAL A 154 -1.34 -2.48 7.80
N SER A 155 -1.16 -3.73 8.24
CA SER A 155 -1.82 -4.90 7.62
C SER A 155 -3.33 -4.97 7.92
N ASN A 156 -3.79 -4.29 8.97
CA ASN A 156 -5.17 -4.30 9.41
C ASN A 156 -5.58 -2.92 9.95
N LEU A 157 -5.79 -1.99 9.04
CA LEU A 157 -6.35 -0.68 9.36
C LEU A 157 -7.83 -0.84 9.71
N ARG A 158 -8.24 -0.10 10.74
CA ARG A 158 -9.62 0.08 11.17
C ARG A 158 -10.03 1.53 11.03
N ILE A 159 -11.25 1.76 10.56
CA ILE A 159 -11.86 3.08 10.46
C ILE A 159 -13.14 3.03 11.29
N LYS A 160 -13.27 3.96 12.24
CA LYS A 160 -14.43 4.05 13.14
C LYS A 160 -15.10 5.40 12.95
N PHE A 161 -16.40 5.36 12.70
CA PHE A 161 -17.28 6.51 12.74
C PHE A 161 -18.13 6.41 14.00
N THR A 162 -18.19 7.47 14.81
CA THR A 162 -19.00 7.49 16.04
C THR A 162 -19.83 8.76 16.10
N ASN A 163 -21.09 8.63 16.50
CA ASN A 163 -21.93 9.76 16.87
C ASN A 163 -22.50 9.53 18.27
N VAL A 164 -22.33 10.54 19.14
CA VAL A 164 -22.78 10.46 20.52
C VAL A 164 -24.24 10.91 20.65
N VAL A 165 -24.91 10.45 21.71
CA VAL A 165 -26.27 10.89 22.06
C VAL A 165 -26.33 12.42 22.18
N GLY A 166 -27.39 13.03 21.64
CA GLY A 166 -27.62 14.48 21.72
C GLY A 166 -27.02 15.32 20.58
N ASN A 167 -26.20 14.73 19.71
CA ASN A 167 -25.78 15.35 18.45
C ASN A 167 -26.92 15.44 17.42
N ALA A 168 -26.64 15.99 16.23
CA ALA A 168 -27.48 15.74 15.06
C ALA A 168 -27.35 14.29 14.57
N GLY A 169 -28.33 13.81 13.81
CA GLY A 169 -28.20 12.53 13.09
C GLY A 169 -27.29 12.70 11.87
N TYR A 170 -26.37 11.77 11.67
CA TYR A 170 -25.49 11.75 10.51
C TYR A 170 -25.74 10.51 9.65
N ARG A 171 -25.38 10.61 8.38
CA ARG A 171 -25.26 9.47 7.48
C ARG A 171 -23.89 9.43 6.86
N VAL A 172 -23.40 8.24 6.60
CA VAL A 172 -22.12 7.98 5.94
C VAL A 172 -22.37 7.06 4.75
N ASP A 173 -21.74 7.38 3.64
CA ASP A 173 -21.76 6.59 2.40
C ASP A 173 -20.43 6.79 1.64
N ASP A 174 -20.18 5.99 0.60
CA ASP A 174 -19.04 6.10 -0.31
C ASP A 174 -17.68 6.22 0.41
N VAL A 175 -17.45 5.36 1.40
CA VAL A 175 -16.20 5.35 2.18
C VAL A 175 -15.07 4.90 1.27
N LYS A 176 -14.07 5.76 1.07
CA LYS A 176 -12.97 5.52 0.16
C LYS A 176 -11.63 5.83 0.79
N LEU A 177 -10.70 4.89 0.71
CA LEU A 177 -9.28 5.13 0.96
C LEU A 177 -8.52 5.19 -0.36
N THR A 178 -7.66 6.18 -0.47
CA THR A 178 -6.67 6.26 -1.53
C THR A 178 -5.28 6.37 -0.93
N GLY A 179 -4.27 6.06 -1.72
CA GLY A 179 -2.88 6.28 -1.35
C GLY A 179 -1.93 6.10 -2.53
N THR A 180 -0.67 6.38 -2.30
CA THR A 180 0.41 6.15 -3.24
C THR A 180 1.08 4.83 -2.90
N LEU A 181 1.04 3.85 -3.81
CA LEU A 181 1.78 2.61 -3.61
C LEU A 181 3.28 2.92 -3.66
N ASN A 182 3.99 2.55 -2.61
CA ASN A 182 5.45 2.56 -2.60
C ASN A 182 5.92 1.58 -3.67
N SER A 183 6.61 2.09 -4.69
CA SER A 183 7.27 1.24 -5.67
C SER A 183 8.26 0.33 -4.94
N LEU A 184 8.01 -0.97 -4.97
CA LEU A 184 9.04 -1.95 -4.69
C LEU A 184 10.05 -1.84 -5.82
N SER A 185 11.16 -1.13 -5.60
CA SER A 185 12.24 -1.05 -6.58
C SER A 185 12.83 -2.45 -6.78
N VAL A 186 12.50 -3.09 -7.89
CA VAL A 186 13.27 -4.22 -8.44
C VAL A 186 14.47 -3.69 -9.22
N SER A 187 15.39 -3.05 -8.51
CA SER A 187 16.65 -2.56 -9.09
C SER A 187 17.63 -3.69 -9.48
N ASP A 188 17.29 -4.97 -9.23
CA ASP A 188 18.14 -6.10 -9.60
C ASP A 188 17.86 -6.68 -11.00
N SER A 189 16.73 -6.33 -11.65
CA SER A 189 16.37 -6.91 -12.96
C SER A 189 17.12 -6.29 -14.15
N GLY A 190 17.92 -5.25 -13.93
CA GLY A 190 18.62 -4.50 -14.98
C GLY A 190 20.03 -4.06 -14.61
N LYS A 191 20.55 -4.48 -13.46
CA LYS A 191 21.95 -4.24 -13.11
C LYS A 191 22.79 -5.09 -14.06
N LYS A 192 23.42 -4.45 -15.05
CA LYS A 192 24.52 -5.09 -15.79
C LYS A 192 25.61 -5.39 -14.78
N THR A 193 25.67 -6.64 -14.33
CA THR A 193 26.75 -7.11 -13.47
C THR A 193 28.06 -6.97 -14.24
N ALA A 194 29.12 -6.56 -13.56
CA ALA A 194 30.46 -6.48 -14.13
C ALA A 194 30.96 -7.87 -14.55
N PHE A 195 30.42 -8.92 -13.92
CA PHE A 195 30.77 -10.31 -14.18
C PHE A 195 29.54 -11.16 -14.49
N THR A 196 29.69 -12.13 -15.38
CA THR A 196 28.74 -13.24 -15.50
C THR A 196 29.39 -14.46 -14.87
N ILE A 197 28.80 -15.00 -13.81
CA ILE A 197 29.32 -16.13 -13.04
C ILE A 197 28.30 -17.27 -13.10
N PHE A 198 28.71 -18.44 -13.59
CA PHE A 198 27.82 -19.59 -13.77
C PHE A 198 28.57 -20.93 -13.80
N PRO A 199 27.93 -22.05 -13.46
CA PRO A 199 26.58 -22.15 -12.90
C PRO A 199 26.55 -21.78 -11.40
N THR A 200 25.38 -21.42 -10.88
CA THR A 200 25.17 -21.24 -9.42
C THR A 200 24.91 -22.57 -8.70
N GLN A 201 24.68 -23.65 -9.45
CA GLN A 201 24.67 -25.03 -8.96
C GLN A 201 25.70 -25.82 -9.74
N VAL A 202 26.84 -26.11 -9.10
CA VAL A 202 28.01 -26.71 -9.72
C VAL A 202 27.96 -28.22 -9.52
N LYS A 203 27.96 -28.95 -10.63
CA LYS A 203 28.04 -30.43 -10.66
C LYS A 203 29.38 -30.92 -11.16
N ASP A 204 29.92 -30.27 -12.19
CA ASP A 204 31.15 -30.69 -12.89
C ASP A 204 32.42 -30.08 -12.28
N GLY A 205 32.30 -29.44 -11.11
CA GLY A 205 33.44 -28.83 -10.40
C GLY A 205 33.98 -27.56 -11.05
N ILE A 206 33.38 -27.00 -12.11
CA ILE A 206 33.88 -25.82 -12.80
C ILE A 206 32.87 -24.67 -12.71
N ILE A 207 33.36 -23.48 -12.37
CA ILE A 207 32.62 -22.22 -12.47
C ILE A 207 33.26 -21.36 -13.56
N HIS A 208 32.45 -20.90 -14.50
CA HIS A 208 32.83 -19.96 -15.55
C HIS A 208 32.56 -18.53 -15.10
N ILE A 209 33.48 -17.63 -15.44
CA ILE A 209 33.48 -16.23 -15.04
C ILE A 209 33.90 -15.40 -16.24
N SER A 210 32.97 -14.61 -16.78
CA SER A 210 33.27 -13.67 -17.86
C SER A 210 33.08 -12.23 -17.43
N SER A 211 33.75 -11.31 -18.12
CA SER A 211 33.60 -9.86 -17.97
C SER A 211 33.82 -9.19 -19.33
N ASP A 212 33.39 -7.93 -19.48
CA ASP A 212 33.54 -7.18 -20.75
C ASP A 212 35.01 -7.10 -21.24
N LYS A 213 35.98 -7.05 -20.32
CA LYS A 213 37.42 -6.91 -20.64
C LYS A 213 38.15 -8.25 -20.73
N ASN A 214 37.57 -9.30 -20.17
CA ASN A 214 38.13 -10.65 -20.09
C ASN A 214 39.61 -10.71 -19.63
N ALA A 215 40.02 -9.82 -18.73
CA ALA A 215 41.36 -9.85 -18.14
C ALA A 215 41.40 -10.84 -16.97
N PHE A 216 42.59 -10.99 -16.38
CA PHE A 216 42.77 -11.79 -15.17
C PHE A 216 41.99 -11.20 -13.99
N LYS A 217 41.18 -12.04 -13.35
CA LYS A 217 40.29 -11.74 -12.23
C LYS A 217 40.86 -12.38 -10.96
N ASN A 218 40.84 -11.66 -9.85
CA ASN A 218 41.15 -12.23 -8.54
C ASN A 218 39.90 -12.92 -8.01
N ILE A 219 40.01 -14.20 -7.66
CA ILE A 219 38.90 -15.04 -7.20
C ILE A 219 39.18 -15.45 -5.77
N LYS A 220 38.21 -15.19 -4.89
CA LYS A 220 38.18 -15.74 -3.53
C LYS A 220 36.90 -16.52 -3.32
N ILE A 221 36.99 -17.72 -2.77
CA ILE A 221 35.83 -18.54 -2.43
C ILE A 221 35.84 -18.81 -0.94
N TYR A 222 34.69 -18.60 -0.31
CA TYR A 222 34.47 -18.75 1.13
C TYR A 222 33.41 -19.82 1.40
N ASP A 223 33.58 -20.58 2.49
CA ASP A 223 32.52 -21.45 3.02
C ASP A 223 31.45 -20.66 3.80
N GLN A 224 30.42 -21.35 4.29
CA GLN A 224 29.33 -20.77 5.09
C GLN A 224 29.78 -20.11 6.41
N SER A 225 30.96 -20.46 6.91
CA SER A 225 31.57 -19.89 8.11
C SER A 225 32.51 -18.73 7.79
N SER A 226 32.49 -18.22 6.54
CA SER A 226 33.39 -17.19 6.03
C SER A 226 34.87 -17.58 6.02
N LYS A 227 35.19 -18.88 6.06
CA LYS A 227 36.56 -19.36 5.92
C LYS A 227 36.96 -19.32 4.45
N LEU A 228 38.12 -18.72 4.14
CA LEU A 228 38.68 -18.68 2.79
C LEU A 228 39.15 -20.08 2.37
N MET A 229 38.57 -20.61 1.29
CA MET A 229 38.83 -21.94 0.76
C MET A 229 39.71 -21.91 -0.50
N ILE A 230 39.46 -20.96 -1.40
CA ILE A 230 40.26 -20.76 -2.63
C ILE A 230 40.63 -19.29 -2.73
N ASN A 231 41.87 -19.02 -3.11
CA ASN A 231 42.37 -17.69 -3.47
C ASN A 231 43.26 -17.84 -4.70
N THR A 232 42.75 -17.45 -5.87
CA THR A 232 43.44 -17.69 -7.14
C THR A 232 43.23 -16.53 -8.11
N LYS A 233 43.92 -16.57 -9.24
CA LYS A 233 43.77 -15.63 -10.34
C LYS A 233 43.49 -16.40 -11.63
N THR A 234 42.42 -16.04 -12.33
CA THR A 234 42.01 -16.73 -13.57
C THR A 234 41.41 -15.75 -14.56
N GLN A 235 41.38 -16.09 -15.84
CA GLN A 235 40.69 -15.28 -16.85
C GLN A 235 39.23 -15.68 -17.01
N ASP A 236 38.91 -16.97 -16.96
CA ASP A 236 37.67 -17.49 -17.54
C ASP A 236 36.98 -18.55 -16.67
N ASN A 237 37.73 -19.32 -15.88
CA ASN A 237 37.15 -20.38 -15.06
C ASN A 237 37.92 -20.65 -13.76
N VAL A 238 37.22 -21.19 -12.76
CA VAL A 238 37.80 -21.67 -11.51
C VAL A 238 37.34 -23.11 -11.25
N ASN A 239 38.29 -23.97 -10.92
CA ASN A 239 38.01 -25.33 -10.50
C ASN A 239 37.71 -25.37 -8.99
N VAL A 240 36.59 -25.98 -8.64
CA VAL A 240 36.07 -26.17 -7.28
C VAL A 240 35.80 -27.65 -6.98
N SER A 241 36.30 -28.58 -7.80
CA SER A 241 36.11 -30.04 -7.64
C SER A 241 36.56 -30.58 -6.28
N ASP A 242 37.57 -29.95 -5.68
CA ASP A 242 38.16 -30.39 -4.42
C ASP A 242 37.38 -29.89 -3.19
N LEU A 243 36.39 -29.01 -3.40
CA LEU A 243 35.50 -28.55 -2.34
C LEU A 243 34.41 -29.59 -2.08
N SER A 244 34.10 -29.80 -0.80
CA SER A 244 32.99 -30.67 -0.41
C SER A 244 31.64 -30.09 -0.84
N LYS A 245 30.60 -30.94 -0.85
CA LYS A 245 29.23 -30.49 -1.11
C LYS A 245 28.79 -29.47 -0.07
N GLY A 246 28.13 -28.40 -0.51
CA GLY A 246 27.75 -27.31 0.38
C GLY A 246 27.49 -25.99 -0.33
N ILE A 247 27.26 -24.95 0.47
CA ILE A 247 27.02 -23.57 0.02
C ILE A 247 28.31 -22.76 0.18
N TYR A 248 28.62 -21.99 -0.86
CA TYR A 248 29.82 -21.16 -0.93
C TYR A 248 29.48 -19.77 -1.47
N ILE A 249 30.37 -18.82 -1.19
CA ILE A 249 30.33 -17.46 -1.76
C ILE A 249 31.60 -17.28 -2.59
N ILE A 250 31.44 -16.97 -3.87
CA ILE A 250 32.53 -16.53 -4.75
C ILE A 250 32.58 -15.01 -4.78
N GLN A 251 33.76 -14.44 -4.58
CA GLN A 251 34.09 -13.04 -4.79
C GLN A 251 35.01 -12.93 -6.01
N VAL A 252 34.61 -12.10 -6.96
CA VAL A 252 35.33 -11.84 -8.22
C VAL A 252 35.73 -10.38 -8.26
N GLU A 253 37.01 -10.10 -8.50
CA GLU A 253 37.52 -8.75 -8.64
C GLU A 253 38.30 -8.57 -9.95
N GLU A 254 37.99 -7.51 -10.70
CA GLU A 254 38.74 -7.07 -11.88
C GLU A 254 38.75 -5.53 -11.95
N ASN A 255 39.94 -4.94 -12.03
CA ASN A 255 40.11 -3.48 -12.14
C ASN A 255 39.36 -2.66 -11.08
N GLY A 256 39.39 -3.11 -9.82
CA GLY A 256 38.73 -2.45 -8.68
C GLY A 256 37.21 -2.65 -8.63
N LYS A 257 36.59 -3.32 -9.60
CA LYS A 257 35.20 -3.78 -9.51
C LYS A 257 35.16 -5.13 -8.83
N THR A 258 34.35 -5.25 -7.79
CA THR A 258 34.16 -6.50 -7.04
C THR A 258 32.69 -6.91 -7.09
N GLU A 259 32.42 -8.17 -7.38
CA GLU A 259 31.09 -8.77 -7.18
C GLU A 259 31.18 -10.06 -6.38
N THR A 260 30.11 -10.37 -5.68
CA THR A 260 29.98 -11.60 -4.90
C THR A 260 28.74 -12.34 -5.35
N GLN A 261 28.85 -13.65 -5.53
CA GLN A 261 27.71 -14.51 -5.83
C GLN A 261 27.72 -15.76 -4.95
N LYS A 262 26.54 -16.19 -4.52
CA LYS A 262 26.35 -17.47 -3.84
C LYS A 262 26.24 -18.59 -4.89
N PHE A 263 26.91 -19.69 -4.64
CA PHE A 263 26.75 -20.93 -5.41
C PHE A 263 26.68 -22.15 -4.48
N MET A 264 26.24 -23.27 -5.03
CA MET A 264 26.10 -24.55 -4.33
C MET A 264 26.83 -25.64 -5.11
N ILE A 265 27.53 -26.52 -4.39
CA ILE A 265 28.11 -27.76 -4.92
C ILE A 265 27.23 -28.93 -4.49
N ASN A 266 26.75 -29.71 -5.47
CA ASN A 266 25.79 -30.79 -5.28
C ASN A 266 26.41 -32.20 -5.26
#